data_AF-A0A2P5P5Y0-F1
#
_entry.id   AF-A0A2P5P5Y0-F1
#
_cell.length_a   1.000
_cell.length_b   1.000
_cell.length_c   1.000
_cell.angle_alpha   90.00
_cell.angle_beta   90.00
_cell.angle_gamma   90.00
#
_symmetry.space_group_name_H-M   'P 1'
#
loop_
_entity.id
_entity.type
_entity.pdbx_description
1 polymer ?
#
loop_
_entity_poly.entity_id
_entity_poly.type
_entity_poly.pdbx_seq_one_letter_code
_entity_poly.pdbx_strand_id
1 'polypeptide(L)'
;MKKISKILIAAVLGFTLTLAGAISVSATDLEGLTPGFWKNHTEAWADTGFSPTDQIGSIFNVPDEYNLDDFTLLEALSFGGGKGEIGAAKILLRASVAAILNAGDPDIKYYYLLSSIYSNTNAELNSHNRADMLWLAGVWDSYNNFGLH
;
A
#
# COMPACT_ATOMS: atom_id res chain seq x y z
N MET A 1 -18.28 -27.80 23.18
CA MET A 1 -18.66 -26.54 22.49
C MET A 1 -18.16 -25.33 23.28
N LYS A 2 -17.09 -24.66 22.82
CA LYS A 2 -16.91 -23.21 22.92
C LYS A 2 -15.68 -22.82 22.08
N LYS A 3 -15.89 -22.01 21.04
CA LYS A 3 -14.86 -21.52 20.11
C LYS A 3 -13.93 -20.56 20.88
N ILE A 4 -12.61 -20.75 20.76
CA ILE A 4 -11.62 -19.82 21.29
C ILE A 4 -11.13 -18.97 20.11
N SER A 5 -11.37 -17.66 20.22
CA SER A 5 -11.07 -16.63 19.22
C SER A 5 -9.58 -16.53 18.91
N LYS A 6 -9.27 -16.41 17.62
CA LYS A 6 -7.96 -16.05 17.09
C LYS A 6 -7.70 -14.56 17.35
N ILE A 7 -6.78 -14.27 18.25
CA ILE A 7 -6.02 -13.02 18.24
C ILE A 7 -4.57 -13.45 18.41
N LEU A 8 -3.84 -13.56 17.30
CA LEU A 8 -2.37 -13.55 17.35
C LEU A 8 -1.93 -12.19 16.84
N ILE A 9 -1.54 -11.36 17.79
CA ILE A 9 -0.68 -10.20 17.61
C ILE A 9 0.73 -10.75 17.48
N ALA A 10 1.43 -10.43 16.39
CA ALA A 10 2.88 -10.63 16.29
C ALA A 10 3.55 -9.25 16.32
N ALA A 11 4.29 -8.99 17.41
CA ALA A 11 5.22 -7.88 17.56
C ALA A 11 6.53 -8.20 16.76
N VAL A 12 7.41 -7.27 16.36
CA VAL A 12 8.18 -6.30 17.16
C VAL A 12 8.94 -5.36 16.21
N LEU A 13 8.99 -4.05 16.50
CA LEU A 13 10.23 -3.26 16.68
C LEU A 13 9.85 -1.97 17.43
N GLY A 14 10.60 -1.66 18.48
CA GLY A 14 10.20 -0.75 19.55
C GLY A 14 9.89 0.68 19.10
N PHE A 15 8.76 1.20 19.56
CA PHE A 15 8.48 2.62 19.58
C PHE A 15 8.14 3.01 21.03
N THR A 16 9.07 3.64 21.72
CA THR A 16 8.74 4.38 22.94
C THR A 16 7.89 5.57 22.53
N LEU A 17 6.59 5.50 22.82
CA LEU A 17 5.66 6.60 22.60
C LEU A 17 5.91 7.68 23.67
N THR A 18 6.72 8.69 23.34
CA THR A 18 6.66 9.97 24.04
C THR A 18 5.40 10.70 23.62
N LEU A 19 4.39 10.71 24.48
CA LEU A 19 3.18 11.54 24.33
C LEU A 19 3.54 13.01 24.54
N ALA A 20 3.89 13.70 23.45
CA ALA A 20 3.82 15.15 23.37
C ALA A 20 2.82 15.50 22.27
N GLY A 21 1.61 15.89 22.68
CA GLY A 21 0.56 16.44 21.80
C GLY A 21 -0.16 15.39 20.96
N ALA A 22 -1.14 14.68 21.54
CA ALA A 22 -2.12 13.95 20.74
C ALA A 22 -2.97 14.97 19.98
N ILE A 23 -2.67 15.18 18.69
CA ILE A 23 -3.64 15.75 17.76
C ILE A 23 -4.71 14.68 17.60
N SER A 24 -5.92 14.98 18.06
CA SER A 24 -7.09 14.14 17.90
C SER A 24 -7.48 14.08 16.42
N VAL A 25 -6.77 13.29 15.60
CA VAL A 25 -7.25 12.97 14.25
C VAL A 25 -8.46 12.07 14.43
N SER A 26 -9.65 12.63 14.23
CA SER A 26 -10.88 11.85 14.22
C SER A 26 -10.78 10.83 13.07
N ALA A 27 -11.15 9.58 13.30
CA ALA A 27 -11.19 8.56 12.25
C ALA A 27 -12.13 8.94 11.08
N THR A 28 -12.97 9.96 11.27
CA THR A 28 -13.83 10.57 10.24
C THR A 28 -13.10 11.45 9.24
N ASP A 29 -11.81 11.74 9.45
CA ASP A 29 -11.05 12.68 8.61
C ASP A 29 -10.02 11.97 7.74
N LEU A 30 -9.95 10.64 7.79
CA LEU A 30 -9.03 9.86 6.96
C LEU A 30 -9.65 9.62 5.59
N GLU A 31 -8.82 9.76 4.57
CA GLU A 31 -9.25 9.71 3.18
C GLU A 31 -8.45 8.70 2.36
N GLY A 32 -8.98 8.33 1.21
CA GLY A 32 -8.28 7.48 0.27
C GLY A 32 -9.06 7.22 -1.01
N LEU A 33 -8.31 7.12 -2.10
CA LEU A 33 -8.81 6.87 -3.45
C LEU A 33 -8.34 5.51 -3.95
N THR A 34 -9.26 4.81 -4.60
CA THR A 34 -9.06 3.40 -4.99
C THR A 34 -8.03 3.27 -6.12
N PRO A 35 -7.43 2.07 -6.33
CA PRO A 35 -6.61 1.82 -7.51
C PRO A 35 -7.34 2.13 -8.83
N GLY A 36 -8.66 1.93 -8.87
CA GLY A 36 -9.48 2.24 -10.04
C GLY A 36 -9.64 3.75 -10.29
N PHE A 37 -9.69 4.57 -9.23
CA PHE A 37 -9.69 6.02 -9.37
C PHE A 37 -8.38 6.48 -10.01
N TRP A 38 -7.25 6.16 -9.37
CA TRP A 38 -5.93 6.61 -9.81
C TRP A 38 -5.60 6.18 -11.25
N LYS A 39 -6.02 4.98 -11.64
CA LYS A 39 -5.85 4.48 -13.01
C LYS A 39 -6.59 5.32 -14.06
N ASN A 40 -7.78 5.82 -13.70
CA ASN A 40 -8.68 6.48 -14.64
C ASN A 40 -8.59 8.01 -14.57
N HIS A 41 -7.83 8.57 -13.62
CA HIS A 41 -7.68 10.01 -13.38
C HIS A 41 -6.20 10.37 -13.27
N THR A 42 -5.43 10.12 -14.34
CA THR A 42 -3.98 10.39 -14.35
C THR A 42 -3.65 11.88 -14.18
N GLU A 43 -4.59 12.75 -14.49
CA GLU A 43 -4.49 14.19 -14.24
C GLU A 43 -4.38 14.56 -12.76
N ALA A 44 -4.89 13.71 -11.86
CA ALA A 44 -4.80 13.92 -10.41
C ALA A 44 -3.40 13.58 -9.85
N TRP A 45 -2.49 13.05 -10.65
CA TRP A 45 -1.17 12.60 -10.16
C TRP A 45 -0.20 13.76 -9.96
N ALA A 46 -0.49 14.94 -10.53
CA ALA A 46 0.43 16.08 -10.58
C ALA A 46 0.97 16.47 -9.20
N ASP A 47 0.12 16.40 -8.17
CA ASP A 47 0.47 16.82 -6.81
C ASP A 47 1.01 15.67 -5.94
N THR A 48 1.00 14.43 -6.44
CA THR A 48 1.46 13.24 -5.69
C THR A 48 2.98 13.10 -5.64
N GLY A 49 3.70 13.77 -6.55
CA GLY A 49 5.14 13.58 -6.76
C GLY A 49 5.53 12.34 -7.56
N PHE A 50 4.56 11.59 -8.12
CA PHE A 50 4.78 10.43 -8.99
C PHE A 50 4.25 10.67 -10.41
N SER A 51 4.90 10.03 -11.39
CA SER A 51 4.45 10.00 -12.78
C SER A 51 3.80 8.65 -13.13
N PRO A 52 2.75 8.64 -13.98
CA PRO A 52 2.21 7.41 -14.56
C PRO A 52 3.26 6.53 -15.25
N THR A 53 4.36 7.11 -15.72
CA THR A 53 5.45 6.42 -16.43
C THR A 53 6.60 5.97 -15.54
N ASP A 54 6.59 6.31 -14.24
CA ASP A 54 7.63 5.83 -13.33
C ASP A 54 7.59 4.32 -13.26
N GLN A 55 8.76 3.68 -13.23
CA GLN A 55 8.84 2.22 -13.16
C GLN A 55 8.70 1.75 -11.71
N ILE A 56 8.06 0.60 -11.50
CA ILE A 56 7.90 -0.01 -10.18
C ILE A 56 9.28 -0.19 -9.51
N GLY A 57 10.28 -0.68 -10.24
CA GLY A 57 11.63 -0.91 -9.73
C GLY A 57 12.37 0.35 -9.27
N SER A 58 11.90 1.54 -9.69
CA SER A 58 12.45 2.82 -9.20
C SER A 58 11.90 3.22 -7.82
N ILE A 59 10.78 2.62 -7.41
CA ILE A 59 10.05 2.96 -6.17
C ILE A 59 10.15 1.83 -5.14
N PHE A 60 10.04 0.58 -5.58
CA PHE A 60 10.02 -0.62 -4.74
C PHE A 60 11.16 -1.57 -5.10
N ASN A 61 11.69 -2.24 -4.08
CA ASN A 61 12.70 -3.29 -4.22
C ASN A 61 12.01 -4.61 -4.56
N VAL A 62 11.63 -4.77 -5.83
CA VAL A 62 10.98 -5.99 -6.34
C VAL A 62 12.02 -7.09 -6.56
N PRO A 63 11.84 -8.31 -6.02
CA PRO A 63 12.69 -9.44 -6.37
C PRO A 63 12.69 -9.75 -7.88
N ASP A 64 13.87 -9.91 -8.46
CA ASP A 64 14.08 -10.16 -9.90
C ASP A 64 13.27 -11.35 -10.44
N GLU A 65 13.07 -12.39 -9.62
CA GLU A 65 12.30 -13.59 -9.98
C GLU A 65 10.81 -13.32 -10.25
N TYR A 66 10.28 -12.17 -9.82
CA TYR A 66 8.92 -11.77 -10.14
C TYR A 66 8.82 -11.11 -11.52
N ASN A 67 9.90 -10.50 -12.03
CA ASN A 67 9.95 -9.79 -13.31
C ASN A 67 8.81 -8.77 -13.44
N LEU A 68 8.66 -7.91 -12.43
CA LEU A 68 7.61 -6.87 -12.33
C LEU A 68 8.16 -5.44 -12.24
N ASP A 69 9.47 -5.30 -12.07
CA ASP A 69 10.21 -4.04 -11.91
C ASP A 69 10.08 -3.09 -13.10
N ASP A 70 10.06 -3.64 -14.33
CA ASP A 70 10.00 -2.85 -15.56
C ASP A 70 8.63 -2.23 -15.87
N PHE A 71 7.56 -2.70 -15.22
CA PHE A 71 6.23 -2.14 -15.43
C PHE A 71 6.15 -0.72 -14.85
N THR A 72 5.34 0.11 -15.48
CA THR A 72 5.04 1.45 -14.97
C THR A 72 4.07 1.41 -13.78
N LEU A 73 4.03 2.47 -12.99
CA LEU A 73 3.03 2.64 -11.92
C LEU A 73 1.60 2.56 -12.46
N LEU A 74 1.33 3.15 -13.64
CA LEU A 74 0.01 3.08 -14.27
C LEU A 74 -0.37 1.65 -14.68
N GLU A 75 0.57 0.89 -15.23
CA GLU A 75 0.34 -0.53 -15.56
C GLU A 75 0.12 -1.38 -14.30
N ALA A 76 0.84 -1.08 -13.20
CA ALA A 76 0.70 -1.75 -11.92
C ALA A 76 -0.72 -1.64 -11.35
N LEU A 77 -1.38 -0.48 -11.52
CA LEU A 77 -2.77 -0.28 -11.11
C LEU A 77 -3.75 -1.20 -11.85
N SER A 78 -3.35 -1.73 -13.01
CA SER A 78 -4.12 -2.71 -13.79
C SER A 78 -3.76 -4.16 -13.50
N PHE A 79 -2.82 -4.43 -12.59
CA PHE A 79 -2.44 -5.79 -12.28
C PHE A 79 -3.62 -6.62 -11.78
N GLY A 80 -3.70 -7.84 -12.31
CA GLY A 80 -4.60 -8.87 -11.82
C GLY A 80 -4.00 -9.62 -10.63
N GLY A 81 -4.76 -10.59 -10.15
CA GLY A 81 -4.21 -11.63 -9.29
C GLY A 81 -3.50 -12.74 -10.07
N GLY A 82 -3.20 -13.82 -9.36
CA GLY A 82 -2.63 -15.01 -9.95
C GLY A 82 -2.34 -16.06 -8.88
N LYS A 83 -1.76 -17.18 -9.33
CA LYS A 83 -1.27 -18.25 -8.45
C LYS A 83 0.11 -17.87 -7.89
N GLY A 84 0.49 -18.50 -6.78
CA GLY A 84 1.83 -18.42 -6.22
C GLY A 84 2.24 -17.01 -5.76
N GLU A 85 3.53 -16.82 -5.53
CA GLU A 85 4.11 -15.56 -5.03
C GLU A 85 3.93 -14.42 -6.03
N ILE A 86 4.22 -14.64 -7.32
CA ILE A 86 4.05 -13.63 -8.38
C ILE A 86 2.62 -13.07 -8.40
N GLY A 87 1.61 -13.93 -8.25
CA GLY A 87 0.22 -13.50 -8.19
C GLY A 87 -0.12 -12.67 -6.95
N ALA A 88 0.56 -12.89 -5.82
CA ALA A 88 0.41 -12.06 -4.63
C ALA A 88 1.20 -10.76 -4.73
N ALA A 89 2.43 -10.79 -5.26
CA ALA A 89 3.24 -9.62 -5.53
C ALA A 89 2.49 -8.62 -6.43
N LYS A 90 1.82 -9.10 -7.48
CA LYS A 90 0.95 -8.26 -8.34
C LYS A 90 -0.18 -7.58 -7.57
N ILE A 91 -0.84 -8.31 -6.66
CA ILE A 91 -1.92 -7.77 -5.84
C ILE A 91 -1.38 -6.72 -4.85
N LEU A 92 -0.27 -7.03 -4.19
CA LEU A 92 0.41 -6.12 -3.28
C LEU A 92 0.85 -4.84 -4.00
N LEU A 93 1.58 -4.96 -5.11
CA LEU A 93 2.05 -3.82 -5.89
C LEU A 93 0.89 -2.93 -6.38
N ARG A 94 -0.22 -3.52 -6.86
CA ARG A 94 -1.41 -2.73 -7.22
C ARG A 94 -1.93 -1.89 -6.06
N ALA A 95 -2.07 -2.50 -4.88
CA ALA A 95 -2.58 -1.82 -3.70
C ALA A 95 -1.56 -0.79 -3.16
N SER A 96 -0.27 -1.11 -3.19
CA SER A 96 0.82 -0.23 -2.78
C SER A 96 0.96 0.99 -3.69
N VAL A 97 0.78 0.85 -5.01
CA VAL A 97 0.81 2.00 -5.93
C VAL A 97 -0.33 2.98 -5.64
N ALA A 98 -1.54 2.49 -5.39
CA ALA A 98 -2.62 3.38 -4.94
C ALA A 98 -2.31 4.03 -3.58
N ALA A 99 -1.68 3.29 -2.66
CA ALA A 99 -1.32 3.81 -1.35
C ALA A 99 -0.27 4.95 -1.44
N ILE A 100 0.75 4.83 -2.28
CA ILE A 100 1.75 5.91 -2.43
C ILE A 100 1.15 7.15 -3.10
N LEU A 101 0.21 6.98 -4.04
CA LEU A 101 -0.47 8.10 -4.67
C LEU A 101 -1.34 8.84 -3.65
N ASN A 102 -2.12 8.10 -2.85
CA ASN A 102 -2.89 8.69 -1.74
C ASN A 102 -1.99 9.40 -0.71
N ALA A 103 -0.86 8.80 -0.33
CA ALA A 103 0.05 9.37 0.66
C ALA A 103 0.89 10.54 0.11
N GLY A 104 1.06 10.61 -1.20
CA GLY A 104 1.83 11.66 -1.88
C GLY A 104 1.01 12.90 -2.15
N ASP A 105 -0.31 12.77 -2.31
CA ASP A 105 -1.21 13.90 -2.54
C ASP A 105 -1.38 14.75 -1.26
N PRO A 106 -1.03 16.05 -1.27
CA PRO A 106 -1.12 16.91 -0.08
C PRO A 106 -2.55 17.16 0.39
N ASP A 107 -3.55 16.98 -0.47
CA ASP A 107 -4.96 17.21 -0.17
C ASP A 107 -5.68 15.94 0.31
N ILE A 108 -5.02 14.79 0.31
CA ILE A 108 -5.58 13.51 0.80
C ILE A 108 -4.98 13.19 2.18
N LYS A 109 -5.85 13.10 3.20
CA LYS A 109 -5.46 12.71 4.56
C LYS A 109 -5.27 11.20 4.69
N TYR A 110 -4.28 10.65 4.00
CA TYR A 110 -3.98 9.23 4.05
C TYR A 110 -3.35 8.82 5.40
N TYR A 111 -3.73 7.65 5.91
CA TYR A 111 -3.32 7.20 7.25
C TYR A 111 -1.81 6.90 7.36
N TYR A 112 -1.21 6.39 6.29
CA TYR A 112 0.20 5.99 6.28
C TYR A 112 1.08 6.99 5.54
N LEU A 113 2.29 7.18 6.06
CA LEU A 113 3.34 7.93 5.37
C LEU A 113 3.97 7.09 4.25
N LEU A 114 4.48 7.76 3.21
CA LEU A 114 5.23 7.13 2.11
C LEU A 114 6.33 6.18 2.60
N SER A 115 7.11 6.58 3.60
CA SER A 115 8.20 5.77 4.15
C SER A 115 7.73 4.43 4.73
N SER A 116 6.56 4.41 5.39
CA SER A 116 5.96 3.17 5.90
C SER A 116 5.46 2.28 4.77
N ILE A 117 4.87 2.87 3.72
CA ILE A 117 4.38 2.12 2.56
C ILE A 117 5.55 1.46 1.82
N TYR A 118 6.64 2.19 1.58
CA TYR A 118 7.86 1.65 0.98
C TYR A 118 8.45 0.52 1.82
N SER A 119 8.68 0.77 3.11
CA SER A 119 9.34 -0.21 3.99
C SER A 119 8.53 -1.50 4.10
N ASN A 120 7.22 -1.40 4.33
CA ASN A 120 6.37 -2.58 4.49
C ASN A 120 6.20 -3.34 3.17
N THR A 121 5.98 -2.62 2.05
CA THR A 121 5.84 -3.26 0.73
C THR A 121 7.13 -4.01 0.35
N ASN A 122 8.29 -3.37 0.53
CA ASN A 122 9.57 -4.01 0.24
C ASN A 122 9.83 -5.20 1.16
N ALA A 123 9.49 -5.12 2.45
CA ALA A 123 9.65 -6.24 3.38
C ALA A 123 8.83 -7.46 2.93
N GLU A 124 7.58 -7.27 2.52
CA GLU A 124 6.71 -8.39 2.13
C GLU A 124 7.00 -8.94 0.74
N LEU A 125 7.48 -8.12 -0.19
CA LEU A 125 7.98 -8.64 -1.47
C LEU A 125 9.19 -9.56 -1.25
N ASN A 126 10.13 -9.14 -0.40
CA ASN A 126 11.35 -9.89 -0.07
C ASN A 126 11.12 -11.08 0.88
N SER A 127 9.94 -11.22 1.49
CA SER A 127 9.63 -12.38 2.33
C SER A 127 9.35 -13.64 1.50
N HIS A 128 9.05 -13.48 0.20
CA HIS A 128 8.55 -14.53 -0.69
C HIS A 128 7.35 -15.29 -0.09
N ASN A 129 6.62 -14.66 0.83
CA ASN A 129 5.48 -15.27 1.48
C ASN A 129 4.19 -14.76 0.87
N ARG A 130 3.52 -15.64 0.12
CA ARG A 130 2.21 -15.36 -0.47
C ARG A 130 1.18 -14.84 0.54
N ALA A 131 1.13 -15.40 1.75
CA ALA A 131 0.12 -15.02 2.73
C ALA A 131 0.37 -13.60 3.25
N ASP A 132 1.63 -13.26 3.52
CA ASP A 132 1.99 -11.96 4.08
C ASP A 132 1.83 -10.83 3.04
N MET A 133 2.21 -11.09 1.78
CA MET A 133 1.93 -10.17 0.67
C MET A 133 0.43 -9.90 0.49
N LEU A 134 -0.42 -10.94 0.55
CA LEU A 134 -1.87 -10.77 0.44
C LEU A 134 -2.47 -10.07 1.66
N TRP A 135 -1.91 -10.31 2.85
CA TRP A 135 -2.35 -9.63 4.06
C TRP A 135 -2.07 -8.13 3.97
N LEU A 136 -0.83 -7.75 3.62
CA LEU A 136 -0.47 -6.33 3.49
C LEU A 136 -1.24 -5.65 2.36
N ALA A 137 -1.46 -6.34 1.24
CA ALA A 137 -2.31 -5.82 0.17
C ALA A 137 -3.74 -5.51 0.67
N GLY A 138 -4.30 -6.37 1.52
CA GLY A 138 -5.60 -6.13 2.15
C GLY A 138 -5.60 -4.94 3.12
N VAL A 139 -4.49 -4.68 3.81
CA VAL A 139 -4.32 -3.48 4.62
C VAL A 139 -4.36 -2.24 3.73
N TRP A 140 -3.54 -2.17 2.68
CA TRP A 140 -3.54 -1.04 1.74
C TRP A 140 -4.90 -0.83 1.09
N ASP A 141 -5.55 -1.91 0.63
CA ASP A 141 -6.89 -1.82 0.06
C ASP A 141 -7.89 -1.22 1.07
N SER A 142 -7.81 -1.56 2.35
CA SER A 142 -8.72 -0.97 3.35
C SER A 142 -8.62 0.55 3.41
N TYR A 143 -7.42 1.12 3.40
CA TYR A 143 -7.21 2.56 3.49
C TYR A 143 -7.43 3.27 2.15
N ASN A 144 -7.05 2.65 1.03
CA ASN A 144 -7.33 3.16 -0.31
C ASN A 144 -8.85 3.30 -0.59
N ASN A 145 -9.71 2.65 0.19
CA ASN A 145 -11.17 2.65 0.02
C ASN A 145 -11.91 3.59 1.01
N PHE A 146 -11.23 4.52 1.67
CA PHE A 146 -11.87 5.42 2.64
C PHE A 146 -12.77 6.50 2.02
N GLY A 147 -12.51 6.90 0.77
CA GLY A 147 -13.24 7.98 0.09
C GLY A 147 -12.72 9.36 0.48
N LEU A 148 -13.34 10.41 -0.07
CA LEU A 148 -13.10 11.81 0.29
C LEU A 148 -14.28 12.32 1.14
N HIS A 149 -14.04 13.32 1.99
CA HIS A 149 -15.05 13.89 2.90
C HIS A 149 -15.37 15.36 2.60
#